data_AF-A0A1M6HMQ9-F1
#
_entry.id   AF-A0A1M6HMQ9-F1
#
_cell.length_a   1.000
_cell.length_b   1.000
_cell.length_c   1.000
_cell.angle_alpha   90.00
_cell.angle_beta   90.00
_cell.angle_gamma   90.00
#
_symmetry.space_group_name_H-M   'P 1'
#
loop_
_entity.id
_entity.type
_entity.pdbx_description
1 polymer ?
#
loop_
_entity_poly.entity_id
_entity_poly.type
_entity_poly.pdbx_seq_one_letter_code
_entity_poly.pdbx_strand_id
1 'polypeptide(L)'
;MSYEVNIVYFKNYTESSGSYKFLHKDYLGSILSISDEAGNKIEQRHYDAWGNLTHLQVNGGAIMTDENQIRDFLSNGGLLVDRGYTSHEHFAEVGLIHMNGRLYDPLLRRFLNADENIQDMFNTQNYNKYGYVLNNPLMFNDPSGEFIPLLAAAIGWIVSNAAAIATAAAIGAAVGLAAYTVGVLVTGSKWSFVAALKATFWGGISGAVTFGIGSIFSSAAQTFGNAILQAAAHGVAQGTLSLMQGASFKQAFIAGALGSLGASAWG
;
A
#
# COMPACT_ATOMS: atom_id res chain seq x y z
N MET A 1 -13.10 5.88 -10.38
CA MET A 1 -11.96 5.16 -10.96
C MET A 1 -12.38 4.65 -12.33
N SER A 2 -11.52 4.78 -13.33
CA SER A 2 -11.71 4.12 -14.62
C SER A 2 -11.51 2.62 -14.44
N TYR A 3 -12.28 1.79 -15.15
CA TYR A 3 -12.07 0.34 -15.15
C TYR A 3 -10.92 0.02 -16.13
N GLU A 4 -9.84 -0.56 -15.62
CA GLU A 4 -8.67 -0.96 -16.40
C GLU A 4 -8.63 -2.49 -16.55
N VAL A 5 -8.18 -2.96 -17.72
CA VAL A 5 -8.14 -4.39 -18.07
C VAL A 5 -6.71 -4.77 -18.45
N ASN A 6 -6.17 -5.81 -17.83
CA ASN A 6 -4.87 -6.36 -18.23
C ASN A 6 -5.04 -7.14 -19.53
N ILE A 7 -4.26 -6.78 -20.55
CA ILE A 7 -4.20 -7.48 -21.83
C ILE A 7 -2.97 -8.42 -21.82
N VAL A 8 -3.16 -9.66 -22.26
CA VAL A 8 -2.09 -10.66 -22.42
C VAL A 8 -2.09 -11.18 -23.86
N TYR A 9 -0.92 -11.38 -24.44
CA TYR A 9 -0.77 -12.01 -25.75
C TYR A 9 -0.46 -13.49 -25.59
N PHE A 10 -1.31 -14.34 -26.15
CA PHE A 10 -1.20 -15.80 -26.10
C PHE A 10 -0.71 -16.35 -27.42
N LYS A 11 0.33 -17.18 -27.38
CA LYS A 11 0.81 -17.94 -28.54
C LYS A 11 1.38 -19.27 -28.08
N ASN A 12 0.81 -20.38 -28.53
CA ASN A 12 1.37 -21.70 -28.31
C ASN A 12 2.56 -21.95 -29.27
N TYR A 13 3.51 -22.80 -28.88
CA TYR A 13 4.66 -23.19 -29.71
C TYR A 13 4.25 -23.88 -31.03
N THR A 14 3.05 -24.45 -31.08
CA THR A 14 2.45 -25.06 -32.28
C THR A 14 1.74 -24.07 -33.22
N GLU A 15 1.58 -22.80 -32.81
CA GLU A 15 0.82 -21.79 -33.55
C GLU A 15 1.73 -20.84 -34.33
N SER A 16 1.35 -20.51 -35.58
CA SER A 16 2.06 -19.51 -36.38
C SER A 16 1.82 -18.08 -35.87
N SER A 17 0.59 -17.79 -35.42
CA SER A 17 0.13 -16.50 -34.89
C SER A 17 -0.58 -16.68 -33.55
N GLY A 18 -0.29 -15.83 -32.58
CA GLY A 18 -1.04 -15.73 -31.33
C GLY A 18 -2.22 -14.75 -31.39
N SER A 19 -2.95 -14.65 -30.28
CA SER A 19 -4.15 -13.82 -30.11
C SER A 19 -4.14 -13.08 -28.77
N TYR A 20 -4.87 -11.98 -28.65
CA TYR A 20 -4.99 -11.26 -27.37
C TYR A 20 -6.06 -11.88 -26.48
N LYS A 21 -5.88 -11.72 -25.17
CA LYS A 21 -6.81 -12.12 -24.11
C LYS A 21 -6.89 -11.03 -23.04
N PHE A 22 -8.08 -10.84 -22.51
CA PHE A 22 -8.40 -9.76 -21.60
C PHE A 22 -8.73 -10.32 -20.22
N LEU A 23 -7.93 -9.98 -19.21
CA LEU A 23 -8.10 -10.45 -17.84
C LEU A 23 -8.94 -9.45 -17.05
N HIS A 24 -10.15 -9.86 -16.70
CA HIS A 24 -11.08 -9.11 -15.87
C HIS A 24 -10.81 -9.43 -14.40
N LYS A 25 -10.47 -8.40 -13.62
CA LYS A 25 -10.03 -8.56 -12.22
C LYS A 25 -10.96 -7.88 -11.22
N ASP A 26 -10.96 -8.39 -9.98
CA ASP A 26 -11.51 -7.66 -8.84
C ASP A 26 -10.57 -6.53 -8.35
N TYR A 27 -10.96 -5.83 -7.28
CA TYR A 27 -10.18 -4.74 -6.68
C TYR A 27 -8.94 -5.20 -5.92
N LEU A 28 -8.82 -6.49 -5.58
CA LEU A 28 -7.63 -7.10 -4.99
C LEU A 28 -6.65 -7.59 -6.06
N GLY A 29 -7.12 -7.72 -7.31
CA GLY A 29 -6.36 -8.21 -8.46
C GLY A 29 -6.62 -9.68 -8.81
N SER A 30 -7.62 -10.34 -8.23
CA SER A 30 -7.97 -11.73 -8.58
C SER A 30 -8.60 -11.80 -9.96
N ILE A 31 -8.17 -12.75 -10.80
CA ILE A 31 -8.69 -12.92 -12.17
C ILE A 31 -10.04 -13.65 -12.12
N LEU A 32 -11.13 -12.93 -12.35
CA LEU A 32 -12.51 -13.46 -12.29
C LEU A 32 -13.03 -13.92 -13.66
N SER A 33 -12.53 -13.38 -14.76
CA SER A 33 -12.88 -13.83 -16.11
C SER A 33 -11.79 -13.51 -17.12
N ILE A 34 -11.71 -14.33 -18.17
CA ILE A 34 -10.88 -14.12 -19.34
C ILE A 34 -11.81 -14.04 -20.55
N SER A 35 -11.64 -13.02 -21.39
CA SER A 35 -12.34 -12.88 -22.67
C SER A 35 -11.41 -12.86 -23.87
N ASP A 36 -11.95 -13.22 -25.03
CA ASP A 36 -11.30 -13.11 -26.34
C ASP A 36 -11.44 -11.70 -26.96
N GLU A 37 -10.88 -11.52 -28.16
CA GLU A 37 -10.92 -10.25 -28.92
C GLU A 37 -12.32 -9.89 -29.45
N ALA A 38 -13.28 -10.82 -29.41
CA ALA A 38 -14.69 -10.57 -29.72
C ALA A 38 -15.53 -10.29 -28.46
N GLY A 39 -14.92 -10.32 -27.26
CA GLY A 39 -15.59 -10.10 -25.97
C GLY A 39 -16.33 -11.34 -25.43
N ASN A 40 -16.14 -12.52 -26.03
CA ASN A 40 -16.70 -13.76 -25.48
C ASN A 40 -15.93 -14.16 -24.23
N LYS A 41 -16.65 -14.50 -23.15
CA LYS A 41 -16.04 -15.05 -21.93
C LYS A 41 -15.67 -16.51 -22.18
N ILE A 42 -14.38 -16.77 -22.36
CA ILE A 42 -13.83 -18.12 -22.56
C ILE A 42 -13.47 -18.79 -21.23
N GLU A 43 -13.31 -18.02 -20.17
CA GLU A 43 -13.05 -18.53 -18.83
C GLU A 43 -13.70 -17.64 -17.77
N GLN A 44 -14.27 -18.23 -16.73
CA GLN A 44 -14.82 -17.55 -15.56
C GLN A 44 -14.46 -18.31 -14.29
N ARG A 45 -14.05 -17.57 -13.26
CA ARG A 45 -13.53 -18.09 -11.99
C ARG A 45 -14.20 -17.36 -10.83
N HIS A 46 -14.47 -18.07 -9.75
CA HIS A 46 -14.98 -17.50 -8.50
C HIS A 46 -14.20 -18.04 -7.32
N TYR A 47 -13.54 -17.15 -6.59
CA TYR A 47 -12.80 -17.49 -5.38
C TYR A 47 -13.64 -17.22 -4.13
N ASP A 48 -13.43 -17.99 -3.06
CA ASP A 48 -13.85 -17.56 -1.73
C ASP A 48 -12.96 -16.42 -1.21
N ALA A 49 -13.27 -15.91 -0.02
CA ALA A 49 -12.50 -14.83 0.61
C ALA A 49 -11.01 -15.18 0.86
N TRP A 50 -10.65 -16.47 0.86
CA TRP A 50 -9.31 -16.97 1.20
C TRP A 50 -8.55 -17.51 0.00
N GLY A 51 -9.11 -17.45 -1.21
CA GLY A 51 -8.46 -17.84 -2.47
C GLY A 51 -8.78 -19.24 -2.97
N ASN A 52 -9.68 -19.99 -2.32
CA ASN A 52 -10.14 -21.29 -2.83
C ASN A 52 -11.02 -21.07 -4.08
N LEU A 53 -10.73 -21.75 -5.19
CA LEU A 53 -11.56 -21.68 -6.40
C LEU A 53 -12.84 -22.51 -6.20
N THR A 54 -13.97 -21.83 -6.03
CA THR A 54 -15.27 -22.47 -5.72
C THR A 54 -16.14 -22.72 -6.94
N HIS A 55 -15.99 -21.91 -7.99
CA HIS A 55 -16.71 -22.10 -9.25
C HIS A 55 -15.77 -21.86 -10.43
N LEU A 56 -15.81 -22.74 -11.42
CA LEU A 56 -15.06 -22.64 -12.67
C LEU A 56 -16.00 -22.89 -13.86
N GLN A 57 -15.91 -22.04 -14.88
CA GLN A 57 -16.60 -22.25 -16.16
C GLN A 57 -15.64 -21.94 -17.31
N VAL A 58 -15.58 -22.84 -18.28
CA VAL A 58 -14.67 -22.76 -19.43
C VAL A 58 -15.46 -22.93 -20.72
N ASN A 59 -15.19 -22.08 -21.72
CA ASN A 59 -15.79 -22.07 -23.05
C ASN A 59 -17.33 -22.19 -23.08
N GLY A 60 -18.01 -21.56 -22.12
CA GLY A 60 -19.47 -21.60 -22.01
C GLY A 60 -20.07 -22.95 -21.60
N GLY A 61 -19.24 -23.90 -21.14
CA GLY A 61 -19.68 -25.20 -20.63
C GLY A 61 -20.45 -25.12 -19.30
N ALA A 62 -20.73 -26.27 -18.69
CA ALA A 62 -21.32 -26.31 -17.35
C ALA A 62 -20.40 -25.65 -16.31
N ILE A 63 -21.00 -25.01 -15.31
CA ILE A 63 -20.26 -24.45 -14.17
C ILE A 63 -19.87 -25.61 -13.24
N MET A 64 -18.57 -25.84 -13.10
CA MET A 64 -18.01 -26.79 -12.14
C MET A 64 -18.08 -26.17 -10.75
N THR A 65 -18.64 -26.92 -9.79
CA THR A 65 -18.77 -26.52 -8.37
C THR A 65 -18.35 -27.61 -7.40
N ASP A 66 -18.12 -28.84 -7.89
CA ASP A 66 -17.53 -29.92 -7.10
C ASP A 66 -16.00 -29.73 -7.03
N GLU A 67 -15.46 -29.82 -5.81
CA GLU A 67 -14.03 -29.57 -5.53
C GLU A 67 -13.11 -30.56 -6.26
N ASN A 68 -13.52 -31.83 -6.39
CA ASN A 68 -12.72 -32.83 -7.11
C ASN A 68 -12.75 -32.56 -8.61
N GLN A 69 -13.91 -32.22 -9.17
CA GLN A 69 -14.01 -31.83 -10.59
C GLN A 69 -13.14 -30.62 -10.91
N ILE A 70 -13.14 -29.60 -10.03
CA ILE A 70 -12.27 -28.43 -10.18
C ILE A 70 -10.81 -28.87 -10.08
N ARG A 71 -10.39 -29.54 -9.00
CA ARG A 71 -8.99 -29.98 -8.80
C ARG A 71 -8.48 -30.81 -9.97
N ASP A 72 -9.25 -31.80 -10.41
CA ASP A 72 -8.87 -32.70 -11.49
C ASP A 72 -8.78 -31.94 -12.84
N PHE A 73 -9.63 -30.94 -13.08
CA PHE A 73 -9.50 -30.05 -14.25
C PHE A 73 -8.23 -29.18 -14.17
N LEU A 74 -7.94 -28.62 -12.99
CA LEU A 74 -6.75 -27.80 -12.77
C LEU A 74 -5.46 -28.62 -12.95
N SER A 75 -5.37 -29.83 -12.38
CA SER A 75 -4.19 -30.70 -12.44
C SER A 75 -3.86 -31.24 -13.83
N ASN A 76 -4.78 -31.08 -14.80
CA ASN A 76 -4.56 -31.42 -16.20
C ASN A 76 -4.19 -30.18 -17.06
N GLY A 77 -3.84 -29.05 -16.43
CA GLY A 77 -3.48 -27.82 -17.13
C GLY A 77 -4.66 -27.17 -17.87
N GLY A 78 -5.88 -27.34 -17.36
CA GLY A 78 -7.11 -26.89 -18.04
C GLY A 78 -7.34 -25.37 -18.05
N LEU A 79 -6.58 -24.60 -17.27
CA LEU A 79 -6.66 -23.13 -17.24
C LEU A 79 -5.84 -22.49 -18.37
N LEU A 80 -6.29 -21.33 -18.84
CA LEU A 80 -5.52 -20.50 -19.77
C LEU A 80 -4.33 -19.81 -19.09
N VAL A 81 -4.42 -19.49 -17.80
CA VAL A 81 -3.32 -18.93 -17.01
C VAL A 81 -3.29 -19.61 -15.66
N ASP A 82 -2.12 -20.06 -15.23
CA ASP A 82 -1.91 -20.62 -13.88
C ASP A 82 -2.03 -19.56 -12.77
N ARG A 83 -2.22 -18.28 -13.13
CA ARG A 83 -2.44 -17.17 -12.20
C ARG A 83 -3.91 -16.94 -11.95
N GLY A 84 -4.28 -16.65 -10.70
CA GLY A 84 -5.68 -16.60 -10.26
C GLY A 84 -5.95 -15.55 -9.20
N TYR A 85 -6.22 -16.00 -7.98
CA TYR A 85 -6.43 -15.17 -6.79
C TYR A 85 -5.29 -14.15 -6.62
N THR A 86 -5.65 -12.88 -6.37
CA THR A 86 -4.71 -11.75 -6.21
C THR A 86 -3.61 -11.62 -7.30
N SER A 87 -3.82 -12.19 -8.51
CA SER A 87 -2.84 -12.32 -9.61
C SER A 87 -1.59 -13.18 -9.30
N HIS A 88 -1.62 -13.94 -8.21
CA HIS A 88 -0.59 -14.92 -7.87
C HIS A 88 -0.76 -16.23 -8.63
N GLU A 89 0.31 -17.02 -8.69
CA GLU A 89 0.41 -18.29 -9.41
C GLU A 89 -0.10 -19.45 -8.54
N HIS A 90 -0.87 -20.36 -9.11
CA HIS A 90 -1.53 -21.47 -8.42
C HIS A 90 -0.84 -22.77 -8.80
N PHE A 91 -0.36 -23.52 -7.81
CA PHE A 91 0.15 -24.88 -7.98
C PHE A 91 -1.02 -25.85 -7.75
N ALA A 92 -1.79 -26.04 -8.83
CA ALA A 92 -3.04 -26.79 -8.87
C ALA A 92 -2.93 -28.21 -8.29
N GLU A 93 -1.82 -28.88 -8.56
CA GLU A 93 -1.54 -30.28 -8.19
C GLU A 93 -1.49 -30.49 -6.67
N VAL A 94 -1.18 -29.42 -5.93
CA VAL A 94 -1.02 -29.43 -4.47
C VAL A 94 -1.97 -28.44 -3.75
N GLY A 95 -2.82 -27.73 -4.50
CA GLY A 95 -3.78 -26.77 -3.95
C GLY A 95 -3.17 -25.51 -3.33
N LEU A 96 -1.91 -25.17 -3.67
CA LEU A 96 -1.18 -24.05 -3.07
C LEU A 96 -1.13 -22.82 -4.00
N ILE A 97 -0.91 -21.65 -3.42
CA ILE A 97 -0.71 -20.40 -4.14
C ILE A 97 0.70 -19.87 -3.86
N HIS A 98 1.47 -19.67 -4.92
CA HIS A 98 2.81 -19.10 -4.86
C HIS A 98 2.74 -17.57 -4.84
N MET A 99 2.75 -16.99 -3.65
CA MET A 99 2.70 -15.53 -3.44
C MET A 99 4.09 -14.89 -3.51
N ASN A 100 4.91 -15.27 -4.49
CA ASN A 100 6.28 -14.82 -4.68
C ASN A 100 7.24 -15.18 -3.52
N GLY A 101 7.24 -14.45 -2.40
CA GLY A 101 8.11 -14.71 -1.25
C GLY A 101 7.73 -15.95 -0.42
N ARG A 102 6.43 -16.29 -0.36
CA ARG A 102 5.92 -17.39 0.45
C ARG A 102 4.89 -18.24 -0.28
N LEU A 103 4.85 -19.54 0.07
CA LEU A 103 3.76 -20.44 -0.30
C LEU A 103 2.59 -20.24 0.66
N TYR A 104 1.41 -20.00 0.11
CA TYR A 104 0.15 -19.83 0.83
C TYR A 104 -0.78 -21.00 0.59
N ASP A 105 -1.40 -21.48 1.66
CA ASP A 105 -2.42 -22.52 1.65
C ASP A 105 -3.81 -21.86 1.89
N PRO A 106 -4.70 -21.83 0.88
CA PRO A 106 -6.01 -21.21 0.98
C PRO A 106 -7.01 -22.02 1.82
N LEU A 107 -6.77 -23.32 2.02
CA LEU A 107 -7.59 -24.21 2.85
C LEU A 107 -7.27 -23.99 4.34
N LEU A 108 -5.98 -23.95 4.68
CA LEU A 108 -5.48 -23.61 6.03
C LEU A 108 -5.50 -22.10 6.33
N ARG A 109 -5.68 -21.26 5.30
CA ARG A 109 -5.78 -19.79 5.37
C ARG A 109 -4.50 -19.11 5.86
N ARG A 110 -3.35 -19.74 5.60
CA ARG A 110 -2.05 -19.40 6.20
C ARG A 110 -0.91 -19.65 5.23
N PHE A 111 0.20 -18.95 5.43
CA PHE A 111 1.45 -19.30 4.79
C PHE A 111 2.02 -20.60 5.38
N LEU A 112 2.74 -21.37 4.56
CA LEU A 112 3.47 -22.56 4.99
C LEU A 112 4.84 -22.20 5.61
N ASN A 113 5.41 -21.07 5.16
CA ASN A 113 6.66 -20.52 5.68
C ASN A 113 6.37 -19.40 6.69
N ALA A 114 7.25 -19.26 7.69
CA ALA A 114 7.14 -18.19 8.68
C ALA A 114 7.67 -16.87 8.11
N ASP A 115 6.95 -15.77 8.36
CA ASP A 115 7.40 -14.40 8.13
C ASP A 115 8.68 -14.12 8.95
N GLU A 116 9.72 -13.61 8.31
CA GLU A 116 10.91 -13.14 9.01
C GLU A 116 10.66 -11.78 9.68
N ASN A 117 9.73 -10.99 9.14
CA ASN A 117 9.45 -9.61 9.52
C ASN A 117 8.35 -9.53 10.60
N ILE A 118 8.56 -8.67 11.61
CA ILE A 118 7.51 -8.22 12.53
C ILE A 118 7.21 -6.76 12.18
N GLN A 119 6.07 -6.53 11.53
CA GLN A 119 5.77 -5.25 10.86
C GLN A 119 5.30 -4.15 11.82
N ASP A 120 4.70 -4.53 12.94
CA ASP A 120 4.38 -3.65 14.06
C ASP A 120 4.42 -4.48 15.35
N MET A 121 5.28 -4.05 16.29
CA MET A 121 5.52 -4.70 17.59
C MET A 121 4.38 -4.51 18.60
N PHE A 122 3.50 -3.53 18.39
CA PHE A 122 2.38 -3.24 19.30
C PHE A 122 1.11 -4.00 18.92
N ASN A 123 1.04 -4.55 17.71
CA ASN A 123 -0.07 -5.38 17.26
C ASN A 123 0.23 -6.87 17.46
N THR A 124 -0.47 -7.49 18.41
CA THR A 124 -0.32 -8.93 18.74
C THR A 124 -0.58 -9.86 17.56
N GLN A 125 -1.36 -9.44 16.55
CA GLN A 125 -1.63 -10.25 15.36
C GLN A 125 -0.38 -10.44 14.48
N ASN A 126 0.58 -9.50 14.47
CA ASN A 126 1.82 -9.63 13.69
C ASN A 126 2.76 -10.73 14.22
N TYR A 127 2.57 -11.18 15.46
CA TYR A 127 3.32 -12.30 16.01
C TYR A 127 2.84 -13.66 15.44
N ASN A 128 1.70 -13.70 14.76
CA ASN A 128 1.29 -14.86 13.94
C ASN A 128 2.05 -14.83 12.60
N LYS A 129 3.30 -15.28 12.61
CA LYS A 129 4.21 -15.36 11.45
C LYS A 129 3.69 -16.13 10.23
N TYR A 130 2.55 -16.82 10.32
CA TYR A 130 1.94 -17.55 9.20
C TYR A 130 0.59 -16.95 8.77
N GLY A 131 0.15 -15.85 9.38
CA GLY A 131 -1.14 -15.22 9.07
C GLY A 131 -1.10 -14.52 7.72
N TYR A 132 -2.14 -14.74 6.90
CA TYR A 132 -2.34 -13.97 5.68
C TYR A 132 -3.06 -12.65 6.01
N VAL A 133 -2.45 -11.52 5.64
CA VAL A 133 -3.03 -10.16 5.66
C VAL A 133 -3.85 -9.79 6.91
N LEU A 134 -3.30 -10.07 8.11
CA LEU A 134 -3.94 -9.86 9.43
C LEU A 134 -5.30 -10.59 9.61
N ASN A 135 -5.55 -11.65 8.83
CA ASN A 135 -6.81 -12.38 8.71
C ASN A 135 -7.97 -11.54 8.11
N ASN A 136 -7.67 -10.50 7.32
CA ASN A 136 -8.68 -9.71 6.60
C ASN A 136 -8.42 -9.67 5.07
N PRO A 137 -8.57 -10.82 4.38
CA PRO A 137 -8.28 -10.96 2.95
C PRO A 137 -9.30 -10.33 2.01
N LEU A 138 -10.39 -9.78 2.54
CA LEU A 138 -11.28 -8.92 1.77
C LEU A 138 -10.75 -7.49 1.69
N MET A 139 -10.12 -6.97 2.75
CA MET A 139 -9.63 -5.58 2.73
C MET A 139 -8.23 -5.43 2.14
N PHE A 140 -7.41 -6.49 2.17
CA PHE A 140 -5.97 -6.42 1.94
C PHE A 140 -5.47 -7.54 1.03
N ASN A 141 -4.39 -7.24 0.30
CA ASN A 141 -3.60 -8.16 -0.52
C ASN A 141 -2.13 -8.08 -0.04
N ASP A 142 -1.36 -9.15 -0.24
CA ASP A 142 0.10 -9.23 -0.05
C ASP A 142 0.77 -9.53 -1.40
N PRO A 143 1.10 -8.52 -2.23
CA PRO A 143 1.65 -8.73 -3.58
C PRO A 143 3.08 -9.30 -3.61
N SER A 144 3.83 -9.16 -2.52
CA SER A 144 5.20 -9.68 -2.37
C SER A 144 5.24 -11.04 -1.69
N GLY A 145 4.15 -11.45 -1.04
CA GLY A 145 4.21 -12.52 -0.03
C GLY A 145 5.04 -12.11 1.18
N GLU A 146 5.16 -10.82 1.47
CA GLU A 146 5.87 -10.20 2.58
C GLU A 146 5.09 -8.90 2.90
N PHE A 147 4.15 -8.97 3.84
CA PHE A 147 2.88 -8.26 3.73
C PHE A 147 2.90 -6.71 3.69
N ILE A 148 3.93 -6.06 4.24
CA ILE A 148 4.01 -4.65 4.69
C ILE A 148 2.98 -3.69 4.04
N PRO A 149 1.74 -3.58 4.57
CA PRO A 149 0.82 -2.55 4.15
C PRO A 149 1.25 -1.27 4.87
N LEU A 150 1.96 -0.39 4.17
CA LEU A 150 2.43 0.88 4.73
C LEU A 150 1.32 1.65 5.46
N LEU A 151 0.05 1.49 5.03
CA LEU A 151 -1.11 2.03 5.71
C LEU A 151 -1.41 1.41 7.09
N ALA A 152 -1.39 0.08 7.27
CA ALA A 152 -1.69 -0.51 8.58
C ALA A 152 -0.52 -0.32 9.56
N ALA A 153 0.72 -0.37 9.08
CA ALA A 153 1.90 -0.02 9.88
C ALA A 153 1.86 1.47 10.29
N ALA A 154 1.49 2.37 9.37
CA ALA A 154 1.30 3.79 9.70
C ALA A 154 0.14 4.01 10.68
N ILE A 155 -0.99 3.29 10.56
CA ILE A 155 -2.11 3.39 11.52
C ILE A 155 -1.67 2.90 12.90
N GLY A 156 -0.99 1.75 13.00
CA GLY A 156 -0.43 1.24 14.26
C GLY A 156 0.51 2.26 14.91
N TRP A 157 1.47 2.77 14.13
CA TRP A 157 2.40 3.81 14.60
C TRP A 157 1.67 5.10 15.04
N ILE A 158 0.68 5.60 14.27
CA ILE A 158 -0.11 6.80 14.61
C ILE A 158 -0.87 6.59 15.93
N VAL A 159 -1.52 5.44 16.11
CA VAL A 159 -2.28 5.14 17.33
C VAL A 159 -1.35 5.04 18.53
N SER A 160 -0.22 4.35 18.41
CA SER A 160 0.78 4.22 19.48
C SER A 160 1.45 5.56 19.86
N ASN A 161 1.51 6.52 18.93
CA ASN A 161 2.15 7.82 19.14
C ASN A 161 1.14 8.99 19.28
N ALA A 162 -0.17 8.73 19.36
CA ALA A 162 -1.22 9.74 19.25
C ALA A 162 -1.04 10.93 20.22
N ALA A 163 -0.60 10.68 21.46
CA ALA A 163 -0.32 11.75 22.44
C ALA A 163 0.87 12.63 22.04
N ALA A 164 1.96 12.04 21.54
CA ALA A 164 3.13 12.78 21.09
C ALA A 164 2.85 13.56 19.79
N ILE A 165 2.07 12.97 18.88
CA ILE A 165 1.56 13.63 17.68
C ILE A 165 0.68 14.84 18.04
N ALA A 166 -0.21 14.70 19.03
CA ALA A 166 -1.05 15.81 19.51
C ALA A 166 -0.23 16.94 20.13
N THR A 167 0.80 16.61 20.93
CA THR A 167 1.75 17.61 21.46
C THR A 167 2.53 18.30 20.34
N ALA A 168 3.03 17.56 19.36
CA ALA A 168 3.73 18.11 18.20
C ALA A 168 2.82 19.01 17.34
N ALA A 169 1.54 18.65 17.20
CA ALA A 169 0.54 19.49 16.54
C ALA A 169 0.25 20.77 17.33
N ALA A 170 0.18 20.71 18.66
CA ALA A 170 0.00 21.90 19.49
C ALA A 170 1.20 22.86 19.40
N ILE A 171 2.43 22.32 19.44
CA ILE A 171 3.67 23.09 19.24
C ILE A 171 3.69 23.71 17.83
N GLY A 172 3.43 22.92 16.80
CA GLY A 172 3.38 23.39 15.41
C GLY A 172 2.33 24.48 15.20
N ALA A 173 1.17 24.36 15.85
CA ALA A 173 0.10 25.36 15.81
C ALA A 173 0.53 26.70 16.45
N ALA A 174 1.21 26.65 17.61
CA ALA A 174 1.78 27.83 18.25
C ALA A 174 2.88 28.49 17.39
N VAL A 175 3.77 27.69 16.79
CA VAL A 175 4.82 28.16 15.87
C VAL A 175 4.21 28.78 14.61
N GLY A 176 3.16 28.18 14.03
CA GLY A 176 2.45 28.71 12.87
C GLY A 176 1.80 30.06 13.15
N LEU A 177 1.14 30.21 14.30
CA LEU A 177 0.60 31.49 14.75
C LEU A 177 1.70 32.54 14.95
N ALA A 178 2.81 32.18 15.61
CA ALA A 178 3.94 33.08 15.84
C ALA A 178 4.61 33.51 14.53
N ALA A 179 4.84 32.58 13.60
CA ALA A 179 5.41 32.88 12.28
C ALA A 179 4.49 33.83 11.49
N TYR A 180 3.16 33.65 11.57
CA TYR A 180 2.20 34.58 10.97
C TYR A 180 2.25 35.96 11.61
N THR A 181 2.23 36.07 12.95
CA THR A 181 2.27 37.38 13.64
C THR A 181 3.56 38.13 13.34
N VAL A 182 4.70 37.44 13.34
CA VAL A 182 6.00 38.01 12.94
C VAL A 182 5.99 38.43 11.47
N GLY A 183 5.46 37.61 10.56
CA GLY A 183 5.35 37.95 9.14
C GLY A 183 4.48 39.18 8.88
N VAL A 184 3.40 39.35 9.63
CA VAL A 184 2.54 40.54 9.58
C VAL A 184 3.30 41.78 10.05
N LEU A 185 4.00 41.69 11.18
CA LEU A 185 4.81 42.80 11.73
C LEU A 185 5.95 43.22 10.80
N VAL A 186 6.68 42.25 10.22
CA VAL A 186 7.81 42.51 9.32
C VAL A 186 7.37 43.10 7.98
N THR A 187 6.23 42.67 7.45
CA THR A 187 5.70 43.19 6.16
C THR A 187 4.85 44.46 6.30
N GLY A 188 4.57 44.91 7.52
CA GLY A 188 3.64 46.03 7.77
C GLY A 188 2.18 45.73 7.38
N SER A 189 1.84 44.46 7.20
CA SER A 189 0.49 44.03 6.80
C SER A 189 -0.54 44.25 7.91
N LYS A 190 -1.82 44.28 7.57
CA LYS A 190 -2.89 44.22 8.59
C LYS A 190 -3.05 42.78 9.11
N TRP A 191 -3.13 42.63 10.43
CA TRP A 191 -3.40 41.34 11.05
C TRP A 191 -4.83 40.87 10.75
N SER A 192 -4.99 39.59 10.43
CA SER A 192 -6.27 38.97 10.04
C SER A 192 -6.49 37.69 10.83
N PHE A 193 -7.63 37.61 11.51
CA PHE A 193 -8.03 36.43 12.29
C PHE A 193 -8.12 35.16 11.44
N VAL A 194 -8.65 35.27 10.21
CA VAL A 194 -8.78 34.13 9.30
C VAL A 194 -7.41 33.63 8.82
N ALA A 195 -6.47 34.54 8.56
CA ALA A 195 -5.12 34.18 8.18
C ALA A 195 -4.33 33.60 9.36
N ALA A 196 -4.51 34.14 10.57
CA ALA A 196 -3.97 33.57 11.80
C ALA A 196 -4.47 32.15 12.05
N LEU A 197 -5.78 31.92 11.94
CA LEU A 197 -6.38 30.58 12.10
C LEU A 197 -5.86 29.59 11.04
N LYS A 198 -5.74 30.02 9.77
CA LYS A 198 -5.14 29.21 8.70
C LYS A 198 -3.68 28.85 9.03
N ALA A 199 -2.88 29.80 9.52
CA ALA A 199 -1.49 29.57 9.91
C ALA A 199 -1.36 28.64 11.12
N THR A 200 -2.24 28.78 12.13
CA THR A 200 -2.33 27.87 13.28
C THR A 200 -2.66 26.44 12.83
N PHE A 201 -3.64 26.26 11.94
CA PHE A 201 -4.05 24.96 11.43
C PHE A 201 -2.93 24.26 10.64
N TRP A 202 -2.33 24.94 9.66
CA TRP A 202 -1.25 24.37 8.85
C TRP A 202 0.04 24.20 9.64
N GLY A 203 0.30 25.07 10.62
CA GLY A 203 1.37 24.87 11.61
C GLY A 203 1.19 23.57 12.38
N GLY A 204 -0.03 23.27 12.85
CA GLY A 204 -0.32 22.02 13.56
C GLY A 204 -0.12 20.76 12.72
N ILE A 205 -0.58 20.76 11.46
CA ILE A 205 -0.32 19.65 10.52
C ILE A 205 1.19 19.51 10.28
N SER A 206 1.89 20.62 10.04
CA SER A 206 3.34 20.61 9.80
C SER A 206 4.12 20.08 11.01
N GLY A 207 3.71 20.43 12.24
CA GLY A 207 4.29 19.93 13.48
C GLY A 207 4.11 18.41 13.65
N ALA A 208 2.89 17.91 13.45
CA ALA A 208 2.59 16.47 13.51
C ALA A 208 3.41 15.65 12.50
N VAL A 209 3.47 16.12 11.24
CA VAL A 209 4.24 15.47 10.16
C VAL A 209 5.74 15.52 10.45
N THR A 210 6.25 16.63 10.98
CA THR A 210 7.66 16.81 11.36
C THR A 210 8.05 15.87 12.50
N PHE A 211 7.20 15.70 13.52
CA PHE A 211 7.42 14.71 14.58
C PHE A 211 7.43 13.27 14.03
N GLY A 212 6.48 12.92 13.15
CA GLY A 212 6.43 11.58 12.56
C GLY A 212 7.70 11.22 11.81
N ILE A 213 8.19 12.12 10.95
CA ILE A 213 9.47 11.94 10.26
C ILE A 213 10.61 11.82 11.28
N GLY A 214 10.71 12.74 12.24
CA GLY A 214 11.75 12.73 13.27
C GLY A 214 11.83 11.41 14.05
N SER A 215 10.67 10.81 14.38
CA SER A 215 10.60 9.53 15.11
C SER A 215 11.14 8.32 14.33
N ILE A 216 11.03 8.34 13.00
CA ILE A 216 11.53 7.25 12.14
C ILE A 216 13.06 7.29 12.06
N PHE A 217 13.65 8.48 12.11
CA PHE A 217 15.10 8.69 12.02
C PHE A 217 15.78 8.88 13.40
N SER A 218 15.06 8.70 14.52
CA SER A 218 15.53 9.02 15.88
C SER A 218 16.52 8.02 16.49
N SER A 219 17.29 7.28 15.68
CA SER A 219 18.29 6.33 16.17
C SER A 219 19.39 7.02 16.97
N ALA A 220 19.77 6.46 18.12
CA ALA A 220 20.74 7.03 19.07
C ALA A 220 22.16 7.30 18.52
N ALA A 221 22.44 6.89 17.29
CA ALA A 221 23.55 7.37 16.48
C ALA A 221 22.99 7.97 15.17
N GLN A 222 22.84 9.29 15.14
CA GLN A 222 22.53 10.06 13.91
C GLN A 222 23.76 10.01 12.98
N THR A 223 23.85 9.00 12.13
CA THR A 223 24.84 8.95 11.05
C THR A 223 24.55 10.07 10.05
N PHE A 224 25.56 10.71 9.48
CA PHE A 224 25.40 11.79 8.48
C PHE A 224 24.46 11.41 7.31
N GLY A 225 24.45 10.14 6.90
CA GLY A 225 23.50 9.62 5.90
C GLY A 225 22.03 9.66 6.36
N ASN A 226 21.74 9.34 7.62
CA ASN A 226 20.39 9.39 8.18
C ASN A 226 19.88 10.83 8.26
N ALA A 227 20.73 11.78 8.64
CA ALA A 227 20.39 13.21 8.67
C ALA A 227 20.00 13.74 7.26
N ILE A 228 20.71 13.30 6.21
CA ILE A 228 20.36 13.66 4.82
C ILE A 228 19.03 13.04 4.38
N LEU A 229 18.78 11.76 4.72
CA LEU A 229 17.52 11.09 4.39
C LEU A 229 16.32 11.70 5.15
N GLN A 230 16.50 12.00 6.44
CA GLN A 230 15.54 12.73 7.26
C GLN A 230 15.23 14.10 6.63
N ALA A 231 16.26 14.85 6.22
CA ALA A 231 16.08 16.14 5.56
C ALA A 231 15.37 16.05 4.21
N ALA A 232 15.68 15.04 3.40
CA ALA A 232 14.94 14.79 2.17
C ALA A 232 13.45 14.49 2.44
N ALA A 233 13.15 13.69 3.47
CA ALA A 233 11.78 13.41 3.90
C ALA A 233 11.03 14.66 4.37
N HIS A 234 11.64 15.51 5.22
CA HIS A 234 11.05 16.79 5.61
C HIS A 234 10.86 17.71 4.40
N GLY A 235 11.81 17.75 3.45
CA GLY A 235 11.68 18.52 2.22
C GLY A 235 10.48 18.09 1.38
N VAL A 236 10.33 16.80 1.08
CA VAL A 236 9.17 16.29 0.32
C VAL A 236 7.86 16.57 1.05
N ALA A 237 7.81 16.34 2.36
CA ALA A 237 6.61 16.54 3.15
C ALA A 237 6.17 18.02 3.20
N GLN A 238 7.08 18.94 3.53
CA GLN A 238 6.77 20.37 3.56
C GLN A 238 6.49 20.93 2.15
N GLY A 239 7.17 20.43 1.12
CA GLY A 239 6.86 20.72 -0.28
C GLY A 239 5.40 20.37 -0.65
N THR A 240 4.94 19.17 -0.26
CA THR A 240 3.56 18.71 -0.50
C THR A 240 2.55 19.53 0.32
N LEU A 241 2.81 19.80 1.60
CA LEU A 241 1.95 20.66 2.43
C LEU A 241 1.87 22.10 1.90
N SER A 242 2.92 22.61 1.26
CA SER A 242 2.93 23.92 0.58
C SER A 242 2.03 23.93 -0.66
N LEU A 243 2.04 22.86 -1.46
CA LEU A 243 1.12 22.73 -2.61
C LEU A 243 -0.35 22.70 -2.15
N MET A 244 -0.67 22.01 -1.06
CA MET A 244 -2.02 22.01 -0.48
C MET A 244 -2.48 23.38 0.02
N GLN A 245 -1.54 24.30 0.29
CA GLN A 245 -1.82 25.68 0.69
C GLN A 245 -1.90 26.66 -0.49
N GLY A 246 -1.57 26.21 -1.71
CA GLY A 246 -1.48 27.03 -2.92
C GLY A 246 -0.12 27.73 -3.12
N ALA A 247 0.94 27.23 -2.49
CA ALA A 247 2.28 27.84 -2.47
C ALA A 247 3.34 26.98 -3.20
N SER A 248 4.57 27.49 -3.29
CA SER A 248 5.65 26.84 -4.06
C SER A 248 6.19 25.59 -3.36
N PHE A 249 6.15 24.45 -4.06
CA PHE A 249 6.83 23.21 -3.61
C PHE A 249 8.32 23.45 -3.38
N LYS A 250 9.03 24.06 -4.33
CA LYS A 250 10.50 24.19 -4.30
C LYS A 250 10.99 24.99 -3.09
N GLN A 251 10.31 26.08 -2.75
CA GLN A 251 10.68 26.91 -1.60
C GLN A 251 10.48 26.17 -0.28
N ALA A 252 9.33 25.50 -0.11
CA ALA A 252 9.04 24.74 1.10
C ALA A 252 9.88 23.45 1.22
N PHE A 253 10.23 22.81 0.09
CA PHE A 253 11.16 21.68 0.05
C PHE A 253 12.54 22.08 0.58
N ILE A 254 13.10 23.19 0.07
CA ILE A 254 14.40 23.68 0.50
C ILE A 254 14.35 24.10 1.98
N ALA A 255 13.30 24.81 2.40
CA ALA A 255 13.13 25.22 3.79
C ALA A 255 12.99 24.03 4.75
N GLY A 256 12.20 23.02 4.40
CA GLY A 256 12.00 21.80 5.20
C GLY A 256 13.29 20.96 5.31
N ALA A 257 14.01 20.78 4.20
CA ALA A 257 15.26 20.04 4.19
C ALA A 257 16.37 20.77 4.98
N LEU A 258 16.56 22.07 4.76
CA LEU A 258 17.55 22.86 5.50
C LEU A 258 17.21 22.99 6.98
N GLY A 259 15.92 23.10 7.34
CA GLY A 259 15.47 23.10 8.73
C GLY A 259 15.82 21.79 9.46
N SER A 260 15.63 20.65 8.78
CA SER A 260 16.00 19.34 9.32
C SER A 260 17.51 19.15 9.43
N LEU A 261 18.30 19.56 8.44
CA LEU A 261 19.77 19.49 8.53
C LEU A 261 20.29 20.39 9.65
N GLY A 262 19.70 21.59 9.78
CA GLY A 262 19.96 22.50 10.89
C GLY A 262 19.70 21.82 12.24
N ALA A 263 18.51 21.27 12.46
CA ALA A 263 18.18 20.57 13.70
C ALA A 263 19.17 19.43 14.01
N SER A 264 19.48 18.57 13.04
CA SER A 264 20.41 17.44 13.23
C SER A 264 21.86 17.85 13.52
N ALA A 265 22.26 19.10 13.23
CA ALA A 265 23.60 19.61 13.50
C ALA A 265 23.80 20.16 14.92
N TRP A 266 22.71 20.42 15.67
CA TRP A 266 22.77 21.07 16.99
C TRP A 266 22.29 20.20 18.17
N GLY A 267 21.64 19.06 17.89
CA GLY A 267 21.19 18.08 18.91
C GLY A 267 19.73 18.20 19.27
#